data_AF-A0A6H1UDJ7-F1
#
_entry.id   AF-A0A6H1UDJ7-F1
#
_cell.length_a   1.000
_cell.length_b   1.000
_cell.length_c   1.000
_cell.angle_alpha   90.00
_cell.angle_beta   90.00
_cell.angle_gamma   90.00
#
_symmetry.space_group_name_H-M   'P 1'
#
loop_
_entity.id
_entity.type
_entity.pdbx_description
1 polymer ?
#
loop_
_entity_poly.entity_id
_entity_poly.type
_entity_poly.pdbx_seq_one_letter_code
_entity_poly.pdbx_strand_id
1 'polypeptide(L)'
;MKTSLFRLGMASAALLLSQTALASDDCAGECHIIKPYVASINQPNWLAGKHVAVGLECIDCHEQDEQIRQDEQRAYAAGEYDDPMWEREFEDDFCLRCHEGGAALIEATQSLHHKWNLNPHENHQEAECYLCHNAHRPSTFICSECHHAEWEERLPEGWEVQH
;
A
#
# COMPACT_ATOMS: atom_id res chain seq x y z
N MET A 1 -23.81 55.47 40.02
CA MET A 1 -22.56 54.99 40.68
C MET A 1 -22.67 53.49 40.94
N LYS A 2 -21.55 52.79 40.78
CA LYS A 2 -21.29 51.34 40.99
C LYS A 2 -21.55 50.41 39.80
N THR A 3 -20.64 50.57 38.84
CA THR A 3 -19.85 49.52 38.19
C THR A 3 -19.85 48.15 38.89
N SER A 4 -20.04 47.08 38.11
CA SER A 4 -19.21 45.88 38.25
C SER A 4 -19.18 45.13 36.92
N LEU A 5 -18.00 45.16 36.28
CA LEU A 5 -17.63 44.24 35.22
C LEU A 5 -17.40 42.86 35.86
N PHE A 6 -17.97 41.81 35.28
CA PHE A 6 -17.40 40.47 35.41
C PHE A 6 -17.05 39.96 34.02
N ARG A 7 -15.74 39.82 33.82
CA ARG A 7 -15.12 39.28 32.62
C ARG A 7 -15.11 37.75 32.68
N LEU A 8 -14.95 37.19 31.49
CA LEU A 8 -14.25 35.94 31.15
C LEU A 8 -15.03 34.63 31.25
N GLY A 9 -15.18 34.02 30.08
CA GLY A 9 -15.54 32.62 29.92
C GLY A 9 -15.88 32.24 28.47
N MET A 10 -15.20 32.78 27.45
CA MET A 10 -15.23 32.14 26.14
C MET A 10 -14.40 30.87 26.25
N ALA A 11 -15.08 29.75 26.49
CA ALA A 11 -14.52 28.43 26.22
C ALA A 11 -14.41 28.32 24.70
N SER A 12 -13.27 28.73 24.15
CA SER A 12 -12.86 28.33 22.81
C SER A 12 -12.67 26.81 22.86
N ALA A 13 -13.71 26.07 22.48
CA ALA A 13 -13.55 24.73 21.99
C ALA A 13 -12.75 24.85 20.69
N ALA A 14 -11.43 24.87 20.83
CA ALA A 14 -10.54 24.55 19.73
C ALA A 14 -10.85 23.09 19.38
N LEU A 15 -11.74 22.93 18.41
CA LEU A 15 -11.97 21.68 17.74
C LEU A 15 -10.61 21.32 17.13
N LEU A 16 -9.85 20.47 17.84
CA LEU A 16 -8.71 19.78 17.27
C LEU A 16 -9.29 18.93 16.14
N LEU A 17 -9.30 19.52 14.94
CA LEU A 17 -9.34 18.75 13.71
C LEU A 17 -8.08 17.90 13.75
N SER A 18 -8.24 16.70 14.30
CA SER A 18 -7.38 15.57 14.01
C SER A 18 -7.43 15.42 12.49
N GLN A 19 -6.46 16.04 11.81
CA GLN A 19 -6.14 15.70 10.43
C GLN A 19 -5.57 14.29 10.48
N THR A 20 -6.46 13.30 10.56
CA THR A 20 -6.12 11.96 10.10
C THR A 20 -5.94 12.11 8.60
N ALA A 21 -4.71 12.28 8.16
CA ALA A 21 -4.29 12.09 6.79
C ALA A 21 -4.49 10.61 6.44
N LEU A 22 -5.75 10.23 6.23
CA LEU A 22 -6.12 8.99 5.60
C LEU A 22 -6.47 9.42 4.19
N ALA A 23 -5.58 9.11 3.24
CA ALA A 23 -5.71 9.34 1.80
C ALA A 23 -6.62 10.54 1.48
N SER A 24 -6.09 11.77 1.57
CA SER A 24 -6.90 12.96 1.30
C SER A 24 -7.59 12.84 -0.06
N ASP A 25 -8.86 13.27 -0.11
CA ASP A 25 -9.65 13.35 -1.35
C ASP A 25 -8.91 14.10 -2.48
N ASP A 26 -7.87 14.90 -2.16
CA ASP A 26 -7.00 15.62 -3.08
C ASP A 26 -6.36 14.70 -4.13
N CYS A 27 -5.87 13.50 -3.75
CA CYS A 27 -5.29 12.57 -4.72
C CYS A 27 -6.38 11.98 -5.63
N ALA A 28 -7.58 11.72 -5.09
CA ALA A 28 -8.67 11.03 -5.77
C ALA A 28 -9.49 11.93 -6.71
N GLY A 29 -9.39 13.24 -6.53
CA GLY A 29 -10.19 14.24 -7.24
C GLY A 29 -9.44 14.97 -8.34
N GLU A 30 -8.11 15.14 -8.24
CA GLU A 30 -7.40 16.16 -9.02
C GLU A 30 -6.28 15.63 -9.92
N CYS A 31 -5.67 14.47 -9.62
CA CYS A 31 -4.45 14.05 -10.31
C CYS A 31 -4.63 12.91 -11.32
N HIS A 32 -5.40 11.83 -11.05
CA HIS A 32 -5.63 10.74 -12.01
C HIS A 32 -6.78 9.77 -11.61
N ILE A 33 -7.02 8.71 -12.40
CA ILE A 33 -8.08 7.70 -12.19
C ILE A 33 -7.82 6.73 -10.99
N ILE A 34 -7.46 7.26 -9.81
CA ILE A 34 -7.10 6.42 -8.65
C ILE A 34 -8.25 5.90 -7.82
N LYS A 35 -9.48 6.35 -8.05
CA LYS A 35 -10.61 5.99 -7.16
C LYS A 35 -10.70 4.48 -6.85
N PRO A 36 -10.51 3.57 -7.82
CA PRO A 36 -10.46 2.13 -7.52
C PRO A 36 -9.31 1.73 -6.58
N TYR A 37 -8.15 2.36 -6.70
CA TYR A 37 -6.94 2.11 -5.91
C TYR A 37 -7.02 2.73 -4.51
N VAL A 38 -7.66 3.89 -4.37
CA VAL A 38 -8.02 4.47 -3.07
C VAL A 38 -9.01 3.57 -2.34
N ALA A 39 -9.99 3.02 -3.06
CA ALA A 39 -10.91 2.05 -2.46
C ALA A 39 -10.16 0.77 -2.02
N SER A 40 -9.17 0.31 -2.79
CA SER A 40 -8.47 -0.94 -2.52
C SER A 40 -7.57 -0.91 -1.29
N ILE A 41 -7.15 0.26 -0.78
CA ILE A 41 -6.41 0.32 0.49
C ILE A 41 -7.28 -0.13 1.69
N ASN A 42 -8.61 -0.16 1.53
CA ASN A 42 -9.51 -0.69 2.54
C ASN A 42 -9.57 -2.23 2.53
N GLN A 43 -8.84 -2.90 1.64
CA GLN A 43 -8.70 -4.35 1.64
C GLN A 43 -7.57 -4.74 2.61
N PRO A 44 -7.88 -5.23 3.83
CA PRO A 44 -6.89 -5.37 4.90
C PRO A 44 -5.84 -6.47 4.60
N ASN A 45 -6.15 -7.36 3.67
CA ASN A 45 -5.29 -8.49 3.32
C ASN A 45 -4.43 -8.24 2.08
N TRP A 46 -4.67 -7.13 1.35
CA TRP A 46 -3.81 -6.70 0.25
C TRP A 46 -2.64 -5.90 0.80
N LEU A 47 -1.53 -5.85 0.05
CA LEU A 47 -0.29 -5.27 0.55
C LEU A 47 -0.45 -3.77 0.85
N ALA A 48 -1.15 -3.00 0.01
CA ALA A 48 -1.39 -1.57 0.25
C ALA A 48 -2.19 -1.33 1.54
N GLY A 49 -3.23 -2.13 1.80
CA GLY A 49 -4.02 -2.00 3.04
C GLY A 49 -3.20 -2.30 4.30
N LYS A 50 -2.29 -3.29 4.23
CA LYS A 50 -1.35 -3.57 5.33
C LYS A 50 -0.36 -2.41 5.58
N HIS A 51 0.11 -1.76 4.51
CA HIS A 51 1.03 -0.63 4.61
C HIS A 51 0.33 0.63 5.17
N VAL A 52 -0.91 0.89 4.75
CA VAL A 52 -1.74 1.97 5.35
C VAL A 52 -2.03 1.70 6.82
N ALA A 53 -2.25 0.43 7.21
CA ALA A 53 -2.49 0.06 8.60
C ALA A 53 -1.31 0.35 9.55
N VAL A 54 -0.08 0.44 9.02
CA VAL A 54 1.12 0.84 9.79
C VAL A 54 1.46 2.32 9.66
N GLY A 55 0.58 3.11 9.03
CA GLY A 55 0.68 4.57 8.95
C GLY A 55 1.36 5.10 7.69
N LEU A 56 1.59 4.27 6.67
CA LEU A 56 2.10 4.76 5.39
C LEU A 56 0.99 5.42 4.57
N GLU A 57 1.35 6.50 3.89
CA GLU A 57 0.52 7.30 3.01
C GLU A 57 0.77 6.93 1.54
N CYS A 58 -0.09 7.41 0.64
CA CYS A 58 0.02 7.11 -0.80
C CYS A 58 1.38 7.51 -1.38
N ILE A 59 1.92 8.65 -0.94
CA ILE A 59 3.17 9.23 -1.45
C ILE A 59 4.44 8.57 -0.89
N ASP A 60 4.32 7.71 0.13
CA ASP A 60 5.45 6.94 0.63
C ASP A 60 5.88 5.85 -0.38
N CYS A 61 4.96 5.45 -1.27
CA CYS A 61 5.25 4.54 -2.37
C CYS A 61 5.10 5.16 -3.76
N HIS A 62 4.12 6.04 -3.93
CA HIS A 62 3.97 6.84 -5.15
C HIS A 62 4.68 8.16 -4.95
N GLU A 63 6.01 8.10 -4.89
CA GLU A 63 6.83 9.29 -4.77
C GLU A 63 6.55 10.21 -5.96
N GLN A 64 6.26 11.47 -5.65
CA GLN A 64 5.83 12.49 -6.60
C GLN A 64 6.65 13.73 -6.33
N ASP A 65 7.37 14.20 -7.35
CA ASP A 65 7.88 15.56 -7.35
C ASP A 65 6.85 16.53 -7.95
N GLU A 66 7.14 17.83 -7.86
CA GLU A 66 6.25 18.87 -8.38
C GLU A 66 5.95 18.70 -9.87
N GLN A 67 6.95 18.28 -10.65
CA GLN A 67 6.81 18.15 -12.09
C GLN A 67 5.90 16.98 -12.44
N ILE A 68 6.11 15.82 -11.81
CA ILE A 68 5.27 14.63 -12.03
C ILE A 68 3.81 14.97 -11.66
N ARG A 69 3.59 15.61 -10.51
CA ARG A 69 2.24 16.01 -10.09
C ARG A 69 1.56 16.91 -11.12
N GLN A 70 2.26 17.92 -11.63
CA GLN A 70 1.71 18.84 -12.64
C GLN A 70 1.46 18.13 -13.98
N ASP A 71 2.29 17.16 -14.33
CA ASP A 71 2.15 16.40 -15.58
C ASP A 71 0.94 15.46 -15.52
N GLU A 72 0.77 14.74 -14.40
CA GLU A 72 -0.40 13.89 -14.16
C GLU A 72 -1.70 14.70 -14.16
N GLN A 73 -1.75 15.85 -13.48
CA GLN A 73 -2.92 16.75 -13.48
C GLN A 73 -3.29 17.21 -14.90
N ARG A 74 -2.30 17.58 -15.73
CA ARG A 74 -2.53 17.99 -17.12
C ARG A 74 -3.06 16.83 -17.97
N ALA A 75 -2.46 15.66 -17.84
CA ALA A 75 -2.88 14.45 -18.54
C ALA A 75 -4.31 14.06 -18.16
N TYR A 76 -4.66 14.10 -16.87
CA TYR A 76 -6.02 13.84 -16.39
C TYR A 76 -7.05 14.83 -16.94
N ALA A 77 -6.74 16.13 -16.91
CA ALA A 77 -7.61 17.17 -17.46
C ALA A 77 -7.81 17.04 -18.98
N ALA A 78 -6.81 16.53 -19.70
CA ALA A 78 -6.86 16.27 -21.14
C ALA A 78 -7.53 14.94 -21.51
N GLY A 79 -7.77 14.05 -20.54
CA GLY A 79 -8.25 12.69 -20.81
C GLY A 79 -7.18 11.75 -21.36
N GLU A 80 -5.91 12.08 -21.17
CA GLU A 80 -4.74 11.38 -21.72
C GLU A 80 -4.15 10.42 -20.66
N TYR A 81 -4.88 9.37 -20.33
CA TYR A 81 -4.45 8.35 -19.36
C TYR A 81 -4.88 6.95 -19.79
N ASP A 82 -4.14 5.95 -19.33
CA ASP A 82 -4.46 4.54 -19.55
C ASP A 82 -5.56 4.07 -18.59
N ASP A 83 -6.52 3.31 -19.10
CA ASP A 83 -7.56 2.61 -18.33
C ASP A 83 -7.67 1.14 -18.81
N PRO A 84 -7.20 0.15 -18.03
CA PRO A 84 -6.61 0.30 -16.70
C PRO A 84 -5.22 0.95 -16.74
N MET A 85 -4.84 1.60 -15.64
CA MET A 85 -3.48 2.14 -15.48
C MET A 85 -2.43 1.03 -15.60
N TRP A 86 -1.25 1.39 -16.09
CA TRP A 86 -0.10 0.50 -16.07
C TRP A 86 0.30 0.17 -14.64
N GLU A 87 0.62 -1.10 -14.41
CA GLU A 87 1.17 -1.54 -13.14
C GLU A 87 2.58 -1.01 -12.97
N ARG A 88 2.86 -0.48 -11.78
CA ARG A 88 4.21 -0.03 -11.39
C ARG A 88 4.96 -1.22 -10.82
N GLU A 89 6.14 -1.46 -11.35
CA GLU A 89 7.11 -2.40 -10.79
C GLU A 89 8.05 -1.63 -9.86
N PHE A 90 8.21 -2.13 -8.64
CA PHE A 90 9.15 -1.58 -7.66
C PHE A 90 10.26 -2.61 -7.46
N GLU A 91 11.49 -2.24 -7.82
CA GLU A 91 12.66 -3.08 -7.56
C GLU A 91 12.80 -3.35 -6.05
N ASP A 92 13.50 -4.45 -5.70
CA ASP A 92 13.68 -4.88 -4.32
C ASP A 92 14.21 -3.76 -3.41
N ASP A 93 15.10 -2.91 -3.92
CA ASP A 93 15.73 -1.83 -3.16
C ASP A 93 14.70 -0.87 -2.53
N PHE A 94 13.59 -0.60 -3.21
CA PHE A 94 12.49 0.21 -2.73
C PHE A 94 11.86 -0.40 -1.48
N CYS A 95 11.59 -1.71 -1.50
CA CYS A 95 10.99 -2.46 -0.41
C CYS A 95 11.97 -2.56 0.79
N LEU A 96 13.25 -2.76 0.47
CA LEU A 96 14.33 -2.94 1.45
C LEU A 96 14.72 -1.65 2.17
N ARG A 97 14.12 -0.49 1.82
CA ARG A 97 14.23 0.74 2.63
C ARG A 97 13.61 0.60 4.01
N CYS A 98 12.61 -0.27 4.15
CA CYS A 98 11.91 -0.53 5.41
C CYS A 98 11.98 -1.99 5.88
N HIS A 99 12.26 -2.93 4.97
CA HIS A 99 12.35 -4.36 5.26
C HIS A 99 13.80 -4.86 5.21
N GLU A 100 14.16 -5.77 6.12
CA GLU A 100 15.43 -6.48 6.01
C GLU A 100 15.35 -7.57 4.93
N GLY A 101 16.41 -7.70 4.13
CA GLY A 101 16.49 -8.66 3.03
C GLY A 101 17.37 -9.88 3.33
N GLY A 102 17.56 -10.73 2.32
CA GLY A 102 18.50 -11.85 2.35
C GLY A 102 18.25 -12.82 3.51
N ALA A 103 19.30 -13.13 4.27
CA ALA A 103 19.24 -14.11 5.36
C ALA A 103 18.24 -13.74 6.46
N ALA A 104 18.09 -12.45 6.78
CA ALA A 104 17.15 -11.99 7.79
C ALA A 104 15.70 -12.23 7.36
N LEU A 105 15.37 -12.00 6.09
CA LEU A 105 14.05 -12.30 5.52
C LEU A 105 13.76 -13.80 5.54
N ILE A 106 14.73 -14.62 5.16
CA ILE A 106 14.63 -16.09 5.19
C ILE A 106 14.36 -16.57 6.62
N GLU A 107 15.12 -16.07 7.60
CA GLU A 107 14.97 -16.42 9.01
C GLU A 107 13.59 -15.98 9.54
N ALA A 108 13.17 -14.75 9.27
CA ALA A 108 11.86 -14.22 9.68
C ALA A 108 10.69 -15.04 9.13
N THR A 109 10.89 -15.71 7.99
CA THR A 109 9.86 -16.52 7.31
C THR A 109 10.06 -18.02 7.43
N GLN A 110 11.00 -18.48 8.26
CA GLN A 110 11.30 -19.90 8.47
C GLN A 110 10.08 -20.71 8.93
N SER A 111 9.15 -20.08 9.65
CA SER A 111 7.89 -20.73 10.07
C SER A 111 7.03 -21.24 8.90
N LEU A 112 7.17 -20.64 7.71
CA LEU A 112 6.49 -21.11 6.50
C LEU A 112 6.99 -22.48 6.06
N HIS A 113 8.26 -22.81 6.31
CA HIS A 113 8.78 -24.14 6.06
C HIS A 113 8.02 -25.20 6.84
N HIS A 114 7.63 -24.92 8.09
CA HIS A 114 6.80 -25.85 8.87
C HIS A 114 5.37 -25.95 8.35
N LYS A 115 4.81 -24.86 7.81
CA LYS A 115 3.43 -24.81 7.31
C LYS A 115 3.29 -25.44 5.91
N TRP A 116 4.26 -25.21 5.04
CA TRP A 116 4.17 -25.49 3.60
C TRP A 116 5.25 -26.45 3.08
N ASN A 117 6.18 -26.88 3.95
CA ASN A 117 7.39 -27.60 3.55
C ASN A 117 8.24 -26.83 2.53
N LEU A 118 8.11 -25.50 2.51
CA LEU A 118 8.87 -24.56 1.69
C LEU A 118 8.91 -23.19 2.37
N ASN A 119 9.97 -22.43 2.11
CA ASN A 119 10.00 -21.00 2.41
C ASN A 119 10.09 -20.23 1.06
N PRO A 120 9.11 -19.40 0.69
CA PRO A 120 9.14 -18.68 -0.59
C PRO A 120 10.35 -17.75 -0.73
N HIS A 121 10.95 -17.31 0.37
CA HIS A 121 12.14 -16.45 0.35
C HIS A 121 13.45 -17.24 0.36
N GLU A 122 13.39 -18.56 0.54
CA GLU A 122 14.52 -19.49 0.38
C GLU A 122 14.25 -20.35 -0.86
N ASN A 123 14.37 -19.73 -2.02
CA ASN A 123 13.95 -20.34 -3.28
C ASN A 123 15.07 -20.33 -4.33
N HIS A 124 14.86 -21.07 -5.42
CA HIS A 124 15.83 -21.25 -6.49
C HIS A 124 15.75 -20.18 -7.59
N GLN A 125 14.86 -19.20 -7.45
CA GLN A 125 14.72 -18.05 -8.32
C GLN A 125 15.22 -16.80 -7.60
N GLU A 126 15.98 -15.97 -8.30
CA GLU A 126 16.22 -14.59 -7.88
C GLU A 126 15.02 -13.76 -8.37
N ALA A 127 13.94 -13.77 -7.60
CA ALA A 127 12.68 -13.11 -7.94
C ALA A 127 12.51 -11.81 -7.15
N GLU A 128 12.17 -10.73 -7.86
CA GLU A 128 11.84 -9.44 -7.26
C GLU A 128 10.55 -9.52 -6.43
N CYS A 129 10.47 -8.71 -5.37
CA CYS A 129 9.35 -8.68 -4.42
C CYS A 129 8.00 -8.49 -5.13
N TYR A 130 7.95 -7.58 -6.10
CA TYR A 130 6.71 -7.20 -6.79
C TYR A 130 6.08 -8.34 -7.62
N LEU A 131 6.87 -9.36 -8.00
CA LEU A 131 6.34 -10.51 -8.76
C LEU A 131 5.33 -11.33 -7.95
N CYS A 132 5.48 -11.35 -6.63
CA CYS A 132 4.54 -12.02 -5.73
C CYS A 132 3.66 -11.03 -4.97
N HIS A 133 4.25 -9.93 -4.48
CA HIS A 133 3.61 -9.01 -3.55
C HIS A 133 2.86 -7.88 -4.24
N ASN A 134 1.61 -8.15 -4.65
CA ASN A 134 0.76 -7.13 -5.27
C ASN A 134 0.17 -6.11 -4.25
N ALA A 135 0.31 -4.82 -4.54
CA ALA A 135 -0.18 -3.70 -3.72
C ALA A 135 -1.72 -3.61 -3.66
N HIS A 136 -2.34 -3.43 -4.83
CA HIS A 136 -3.75 -3.04 -4.98
C HIS A 136 -4.65 -4.15 -5.52
N ARG A 137 -4.23 -5.41 -5.38
CA ARG A 137 -4.98 -6.62 -5.71
C ARG A 137 -4.44 -7.79 -4.86
N PRO A 138 -5.06 -8.99 -4.89
CA PRO A 138 -4.51 -10.16 -4.22
C PRO A 138 -3.05 -10.43 -4.65
N SER A 139 -2.20 -10.78 -3.71
CA SER A 139 -0.82 -11.21 -3.99
C SER A 139 -0.82 -12.57 -4.68
N THR A 140 0.19 -12.82 -5.49
CA THR A 140 0.27 -14.02 -6.34
C THR A 140 1.34 -14.96 -5.82
N PHE A 141 1.02 -16.24 -5.69
CA PHE A 141 1.99 -17.28 -5.34
C PHE A 141 2.59 -17.91 -6.61
N ILE A 142 3.61 -17.27 -7.18
CA ILE A 142 4.21 -17.68 -8.47
C ILE A 142 4.77 -19.10 -8.48
N CYS A 143 5.10 -19.67 -7.31
CA CYS A 143 5.61 -21.04 -7.24
C CYS A 143 4.56 -22.06 -7.74
N SER A 144 3.27 -21.74 -7.67
CA SER A 144 2.21 -22.63 -8.14
C SER A 144 2.20 -22.80 -9.67
N GLU A 145 2.87 -21.92 -10.43
CA GLU A 145 3.02 -22.08 -11.89
C GLU A 145 3.72 -23.39 -12.26
N CYS A 146 4.63 -23.86 -11.40
CA CYS A 146 5.42 -25.07 -11.64
C CYS A 146 5.18 -26.14 -10.58
N HIS A 147 4.89 -25.75 -9.33
CA HIS A 147 4.70 -26.67 -8.22
C HIS A 147 3.21 -26.86 -7.94
N HIS A 148 2.62 -27.93 -8.46
CA HIS A 148 1.20 -28.21 -8.25
C HIS A 148 0.94 -28.87 -6.90
N ALA A 149 0.11 -28.23 -6.08
CA ALA A 149 -0.44 -28.75 -4.83
C ALA A 149 -1.76 -28.03 -4.52
N GLU A 150 -2.46 -28.47 -3.48
CA GLU A 150 -3.67 -27.79 -2.95
C GLU A 150 -3.24 -26.52 -2.19
N TRP A 151 -2.89 -25.46 -2.91
CA TRP A 151 -2.36 -24.22 -2.35
C TRP A 151 -3.45 -23.30 -1.82
N GLU A 152 -4.65 -23.35 -2.38
CA GLU A 152 -5.77 -22.48 -2.02
C GLU A 152 -6.13 -22.60 -0.53
N GLU A 153 -5.95 -23.79 0.06
CA GLU A 153 -6.17 -24.02 1.50
C GLU A 153 -4.98 -23.60 2.38
N ARG A 154 -3.83 -23.34 1.77
CA ARG A 154 -2.55 -23.10 2.46
C ARG A 154 -2.16 -21.63 2.49
N LEU A 155 -2.48 -20.90 1.43
CA LEU A 155 -2.10 -19.51 1.24
C LEU A 155 -2.78 -18.59 2.27
N PRO A 156 -2.15 -17.46 2.62
CA PRO A 156 -2.79 -16.46 3.47
C PRO A 156 -4.00 -15.85 2.77
N GLU A 157 -4.95 -15.31 3.53
CA GLU A 157 -6.03 -14.52 2.94
C GLU A 157 -5.45 -13.34 2.13
N GLY A 158 -6.07 -13.02 0.99
CA GLY A 158 -5.58 -12.02 0.05
C GLY A 158 -4.44 -12.49 -0.85
N TRP A 159 -4.15 -13.80 -0.87
CA TRP A 159 -3.25 -14.43 -1.84
C TRP A 159 -4.01 -15.39 -2.74
N GLU A 160 -3.54 -15.50 -3.98
CA GLU A 160 -4.08 -16.39 -5.00
C GLU A 160 -2.96 -17.24 -5.62
N VAL A 161 -3.35 -18.40 -6.15
CA VAL A 161 -2.47 -19.23 -6.97
C VAL A 161 -2.31 -18.59 -8.35
N GLN A 162 -1.12 -18.73 -8.90
CA GLN A 162 -0.86 -18.44 -10.30
C GLN A 162 -1.12 -19.70 -11.14
N HIS A 163 -1.91 -19.56 -12.21
CA HIS A 163 -2.34 -20.64 -13.10
C HIS A 163 -1.63 -20.61 -14.45
#